data_AF-A0A7Z7YS53-F1
#
_entry.id   AF-A0A7Z7YS53-F1
#
_cell.length_a   1.000
_cell.length_b   1.000
_cell.length_c   1.000
_cell.angle_alpha   90.00
_cell.angle_beta   90.00
_cell.angle_gamma   90.00
#
_symmetry.space_group_name_H-M   'P 1'
#
loop_
_entity.id
_entity.type
_entity.pdbx_description
1 polymer ?
#
loop_
_entity_poly.entity_id
_entity_poly.type
_entity_poly.pdbx_seq_one_letter_code
_entity_poly.pdbx_strand_id
1 'polypeptide(L)' 'PISHDLSVLQRLTNRIIVIKDGQIVDDFKSKDLFSHQRHPHTKLLIQTYE' A
#
# COMPACT_ATOMS: atom_id res chain seq x y z
N PRO A 1 -0.82 11.58 -0.99
CA PRO A 1 -0.09 11.73 -2.28
C PRO A 1 -0.24 10.46 -3.09
N ILE A 2 -0.11 10.52 -4.42
CA ILE A 2 -0.02 9.33 -5.27
C ILE A 2 1.46 9.04 -5.47
N SER A 3 1.89 7.81 -5.16
CA SER A 3 3.29 7.38 -5.25
C SER A 3 3.35 5.86 -5.43
N HIS A 4 4.46 5.37 -5.97
CA HIS A 4 4.81 3.95 -6.00
C HIS A 4 5.74 3.56 -4.84
N ASP A 5 6.28 4.53 -4.12
CA ASP A 5 7.13 4.33 -2.95
C ASP A 5 6.25 4.25 -1.67
N LEU A 6 6.16 3.04 -1.12
CA LEU A 6 5.40 2.79 0.11
C LEU A 6 6.07 3.38 1.36
N SER A 7 7.40 3.49 1.41
CA SER A 7 8.15 4.06 2.53
C SER A 7 7.85 5.56 2.69
N VAL A 8 7.72 6.27 1.57
CA VAL A 8 7.27 7.68 1.56
C VAL A 8 5.80 7.79 1.97
N LEU A 9 4.93 6.94 1.42
CA LEU A 9 3.50 6.99 1.76
C LEU A 9 3.23 6.66 3.23
N GLN A 10 4.01 5.75 3.82
CA GLN A 10 3.85 5.37 5.21
C GLN A 10 4.05 6.56 6.16
N ARG A 11 5.02 7.44 5.85
CA ARG A 11 5.37 8.62 6.66
C ARG A 11 4.42 9.80 6.47
N LEU A 12 3.81 9.92 5.29
CA LEU A 12 3.03 11.10 4.90
C LEU A 12 1.52 10.90 5.00
N THR A 13 1.04 9.68 5.22
CA THR A 13 -0.39 9.36 5.14
C THR A 13 -0.88 8.48 6.27
N ASN A 14 -2.15 8.65 6.63
CA ASN A 14 -2.80 7.80 7.64
C ASN A 14 -3.49 6.58 7.01
N ARG A 15 -3.77 6.64 5.71
CA ARG A 15 -4.52 5.64 4.95
C ARG A 15 -3.93 5.50 3.55
N ILE A 16 -3.81 4.27 3.09
CA ILE A 16 -3.25 3.91 1.79
C ILE A 16 -4.33 3.14 1.02
N ILE A 17 -4.56 3.55 -0.23
CA ILE A 17 -5.46 2.89 -1.17
C ILE A 17 -4.62 2.43 -2.34
N VAL A 18 -4.71 1.14 -2.67
CA VAL A 18 -3.97 0.54 -3.79
C VAL A 18 -4.94 0.37 -4.95
N ILE A 19 -4.56 0.91 -6.11
CA ILE A 19 -5.33 0.80 -7.35
C ILE A 19 -4.53 -0.05 -8.34
N LYS A 20 -5.21 -0.98 -9.00
CA LYS A 20 -4.68 -1.77 -10.12
C LYS A 20 -5.74 -1.91 -11.19
N ASP A 21 -5.37 -1.71 -12.45
CA ASP A 21 -6.27 -1.87 -13.61
C ASP A 21 -7.59 -1.10 -13.47
N GLY A 22 -7.52 0.12 -12.91
CA GLY A 22 -8.69 0.99 -12.68
C GLY A 22 -9.58 0.57 -11.50
N GLN A 23 -9.18 -0.42 -10.70
CA GLN A 23 -9.94 -0.92 -9.56
C GLN A 23 -9.17 -0.74 -8.25
N ILE A 24 -9.90 -0.42 -7.17
CA ILE A 24 -9.33 -0.44 -5.82
C ILE A 24 -9.16 -1.90 -5.40
N VAL A 25 -7.92 -2.31 -5.18
CA VAL A 25 -7.58 -3.69 -4.80
C VAL A 25 -7.21 -3.82 -3.33
N ASP A 26 -6.90 -2.72 -2.64
CA ASP A 26 -6.60 -2.72 -1.21
C ASP A 26 -6.86 -1.34 -0.60
N ASP A 27 -7.23 -1.33 0.68
CA ASP A 27 -7.51 -0.11 1.43
C ASP A 27 -7.29 -0.36 2.94
N PHE A 28 -6.28 0.31 3.50
CA PHE A 28 -5.87 0.09 4.88
C PHE A 28 -5.24 1.33 5.52
N LYS A 29 -5.16 1.33 6.86
CA LYS A 29 -4.41 2.35 7.58
C LYS A 29 -2.92 2.15 7.35
N SER A 30 -2.17 3.24 7.15
CA SER A 30 -0.71 3.19 6.92
C SER A 30 0.04 2.35 7.95
N LYS A 31 -0.35 2.45 9.23
CA LYS A 31 0.22 1.65 10.33
C LYS A 31 0.03 0.13 10.20
N ASP A 32 -0.96 -0.30 9.41
CA ASP A 32 -1.28 -1.70 9.20
C ASP A 32 -0.58 -2.25 7.95
N LEU A 33 0.35 -1.52 7.32
CA LEU A 33 0.99 -1.88 6.04
C LEU A 33 1.45 -3.35 5.98
N PHE A 34 2.06 -3.85 7.07
CA PHE A 34 2.62 -5.20 7.16
C PHE A 34 1.67 -6.25 7.79
N SER A 35 0.36 -6.01 7.83
CA SER A 35 -0.59 -6.99 8.40
C SER A 35 -0.82 -8.21 7.49
N HIS A 36 -1.33 -9.30 8.07
CA HIS A 36 -1.30 -10.65 7.48
C HIS A 36 -2.26 -10.89 6.29
N GLN A 37 -3.09 -9.93 5.91
CA GLN A 37 -4.05 -10.09 4.82
C GLN A 37 -4.08 -8.86 3.91
N ARG A 38 -3.37 -8.98 2.78
CA ARG A 38 -3.24 -7.97 1.73
C ARG A 38 -3.46 -8.60 0.36
N HIS A 39 -3.92 -7.79 -0.59
CA HIS A 39 -4.08 -8.24 -1.96
C HIS A 39 -2.72 -8.68 -2.54
N PRO A 40 -2.66 -9.72 -3.40
CA PRO A 40 -1.39 -10.19 -3.97
C PRO A 40 -0.54 -9.08 -4.61
N HIS A 41 -1.18 -8.11 -5.26
CA HIS A 41 -0.47 -6.95 -5.82
C HIS A 41 0.15 -6.06 -4.73
N THR A 42 -0.56 -5.80 -3.64
CA THR A 42 -0.03 -5.05 -2.49
C THR A 42 1.15 -5.78 -1.86
N LYS A 43 1.10 -7.12 -1.78
CA LYS A 43 2.24 -7.92 -1.29
C LYS A 43 3.48 -7.76 -2.17
N LEU A 44 3.33 -7.71 -3.49
CA LEU A 44 4.42 -7.41 -4.42
C LEU A 44 5.02 -6.01 -4.18
N LEU A 45 4.19 -5.00 -3.96
CA LEU A 45 4.68 -3.65 -3.63
C LEU A 45 5.41 -3.63 -2.26
N ILE A 46 4.92 -4.39 -1.29
CA ILE A 46 5.57 -4.52 0.02
C ILE A 46 6.93 -5.25 -0.11
N GLN A 47 7.10 -6.16 -1.06
CA GLN A 47 8.40 -6.80 -1.31
C GLN A 47 9.44 -5.83 -1.86
N THR A 48 9.02 -4.74 -2.52
CA THR A 48 9.90 -3.66 -2.98
C THR A 48 10.04 -2.55 -1.95
N TYR A 49 9.63 -2.79 -0.71
CA TYR A 49 9.77 -1.82 0.38
C TYR A 49 11.23 -1.77 0.84
N GLU A 50 11.91 -0.64 0.60
CA GLU A 50 13.26 -0.32 1.11
C GLU A 50 13.20 0.55 2.38
#